data_AF-A0A2T1D0U6-F1
#
_entry.id   AF-A0A2T1D0U6-F1
#
_cell.length_a   1.000
_cell.length_b   1.000
_cell.length_c   1.000
_cell.angle_alpha   90.00
_cell.angle_beta   90.00
_cell.angle_gamma   90.00
#
_symmetry.space_group_name_H-M   'P 1'
#
loop_
_entity.id
_entity.type
_entity.pdbx_description
1 polymer ?
#
loop_
_entity_poly.entity_id
_entity_poly.type
_entity_poly.pdbx_seq_one_letter_code
_entity_poly.pdbx_strand_id
1 'polypeptide(L)'
;MDTSATYREIVKQVILQYAKLRPSHGDIRLDPVLDETRDRYALMQVGWDRGRRVRGNLIYITLEDGKVYIEYDGMECGITQNLIDQGIPENDIVLAFLLDSLTALTAAV
;
A
#
# COMPACT_ATOMS: atom_id res chain seq x y z
N MET A 1 -1.76 -3.31 24.00
CA MET A 1 -0.89 -3.48 22.82
C MET A 1 -1.09 -2.26 21.95
N ASP A 2 -0.01 -1.70 21.43
CA ASP A 2 -0.05 -0.50 20.60
C ASP A 2 -0.55 -0.85 19.20
N THR A 3 -1.79 -0.47 18.88
CA THR A 3 -2.43 -0.74 17.58
C THR A 3 -1.58 -0.23 16.41
N SER A 4 -0.85 0.88 16.60
CA SER A 4 0.01 1.46 15.56
C SER A 4 1.19 0.55 15.23
N ALA A 5 1.84 -0.05 16.24
CA ALA A 5 2.93 -0.98 16.03
C ALA A 5 2.47 -2.25 15.28
N THR A 6 1.24 -2.69 15.52
CA THR A 6 0.63 -3.82 14.81
C THR A 6 0.36 -3.48 13.33
N TYR A 7 -0.17 -2.30 13.02
CA TYR A 7 -0.48 -1.91 11.64
C TYR A 7 0.76 -1.70 10.79
N ARG A 8 1.83 -1.11 11.37
CA ARG A 8 3.13 -1.01 10.70
C ARG A 8 3.63 -2.37 10.25
N GLU A 9 3.57 -3.37 11.13
CA GLU A 9 4.06 -4.70 10.80
C GLU A 9 3.20 -5.36 9.71
N ILE A 10 1.88 -5.29 9.81
CA ILE A 10 0.99 -5.84 8.78
C ILE A 10 1.25 -5.20 7.42
N VAL A 11 1.33 -3.86 7.34
CA VAL A 11 1.59 -3.14 6.09
C VAL A 11 2.94 -3.52 5.49
N LYS A 12 4.00 -3.60 6.31
CA LYS A 12 5.32 -4.08 5.86
C LYS A 12 5.22 -5.50 5.31
N GLN A 13 4.54 -6.42 6.01
CA GLN A 13 4.40 -7.81 5.57
C GLN A 13 3.66 -7.92 4.25
N VAL A 14 2.55 -7.19 4.07
CA VAL A 14 1.82 -7.12 2.79
C VAL A 14 2.73 -6.64 1.66
N ILE A 15 3.45 -5.52 1.85
CA ILE A 15 4.37 -5.00 0.82
C ILE A 15 5.49 -6.00 0.50
N LEU A 16 6.07 -6.62 1.53
CA LEU A 16 7.13 -7.63 1.36
C LEU A 16 6.63 -8.92 0.70
N GLN A 17 5.35 -9.27 0.86
CA GLN A 17 4.72 -10.38 0.13
C GLN A 17 4.63 -10.05 -1.37
N TYR A 18 4.14 -8.86 -1.72
CA TYR A 18 4.07 -8.44 -3.12
C TYR A 18 5.44 -8.23 -3.76
N ALA A 19 6.46 -7.80 -2.99
CA ALA A 19 7.83 -7.68 -3.47
C ALA A 19 8.46 -9.01 -3.92
N LYS A 20 7.91 -10.16 -3.48
CA LYS A 20 8.37 -11.49 -3.91
C LYS A 20 7.78 -11.89 -5.27
N LEU A 21 6.76 -11.19 -5.76
CA LEU A 21 6.20 -11.46 -7.07
C LEU A 21 7.22 -11.15 -8.16
N ARG A 22 7.15 -11.93 -9.23
CA ARG A 22 7.93 -11.70 -10.43
C ARG A 22 6.98 -11.26 -11.52
N PRO A 23 7.12 -10.04 -12.04
CA PRO A 23 6.37 -9.61 -13.22
C PRO A 23 6.49 -10.64 -14.33
N SER A 24 5.37 -11.02 -14.95
CA SER A 24 5.31 -12.05 -16.00
C SER A 24 5.96 -11.60 -17.31
N HIS A 25 6.19 -10.29 -17.46
CA HIS A 25 6.78 -9.65 -18.64
C HIS A 25 7.75 -8.55 -18.23
N GLY A 26 8.70 -8.28 -19.12
CA GLY A 26 9.73 -7.27 -18.93
C GLY A 26 10.83 -7.69 -17.94
N ASP A 27 11.83 -6.83 -17.84
CA ASP A 27 12.84 -6.88 -16.80
C ASP A 27 12.50 -5.78 -15.78
N ILE A 28 11.67 -6.13 -14.80
CA ILE A 28 11.11 -5.21 -13.82
C ILE A 28 11.46 -5.69 -12.42
N ARG A 29 12.14 -4.83 -11.68
CA ARG A 29 12.45 -5.01 -10.27
C ARG A 29 11.35 -4.39 -9.42
N LEU A 30 10.98 -5.09 -8.35
CA LEU A 30 10.08 -4.58 -7.30
C LEU A 30 10.92 -4.22 -6.07
N ASP A 31 10.95 -2.94 -5.72
CA ASP A 31 11.76 -2.38 -4.65
C ASP A 31 10.85 -1.90 -3.50
N PRO A 32 10.80 -2.62 -2.36
CA PRO A 32 10.09 -2.13 -1.19
C PRO A 32 10.83 -0.93 -0.57
N VAL A 33 10.07 0.12 -0.25
CA VAL A 33 10.55 1.32 0.45
C VAL A 33 9.76 1.45 1.73
N LEU A 34 10.41 1.25 2.88
CA LEU A 34 9.78 1.19 4.18
C LEU A 34 10.36 2.32 5.07
N ASP A 35 9.62 3.41 5.26
CA ASP A 35 9.97 4.48 6.20
C ASP A 35 9.13 4.36 7.46
N GLU A 36 9.64 3.57 8.42
CA GLU A 36 8.97 3.35 9.71
C GLU A 36 8.95 4.61 10.60
N THR A 37 9.83 5.58 10.34
CA THR A 37 9.88 6.82 11.14
C THR A 37 8.79 7.79 10.73
N ARG A 38 8.43 7.82 9.44
CA ARG A 38 7.41 8.72 8.88
C ARG A 38 6.11 8.03 8.52
N ASP A 39 6.03 6.72 8.76
CA ASP A 39 4.86 5.90 8.45
C ASP A 39 4.46 5.95 6.98
N ARG A 40 5.46 5.85 6.10
CA ARG A 40 5.29 5.84 4.65
C ARG A 40 5.88 4.55 4.08
N TYR A 41 5.06 3.81 3.33
CA TYR A 41 5.43 2.50 2.82
C TYR A 41 5.04 2.39 1.36
N ALA A 42 5.99 2.03 0.49
CA ALA A 42 5.75 1.87 -0.93
C ALA A 42 6.35 0.57 -1.47
N LEU A 43 5.72 0.04 -2.51
CA LEU A 43 6.35 -0.93 -3.39
C LEU A 43 6.62 -0.23 -4.71
N MET A 44 7.88 -0.01 -5.04
CA MET A 44 8.27 0.62 -6.30
C MET A 44 8.48 -0.44 -7.37
N GLN A 45 8.15 -0.10 -8.62
CA GLN A 45 8.47 -0.90 -9.80
C GLN A 45 9.43 -0.12 -10.69
N VAL A 46 10.52 -0.77 -11.07
CA VAL A 46 11.61 -0.15 -11.82
C VAL A 46 12.13 -1.15 -12.85
N GLY A 47 11.90 -0.87 -14.13
CA GLY A 47 12.37 -1.75 -15.19
C GLY A 47 12.08 -1.30 -16.61
N TRP A 48 12.12 -2.25 -17.52
CA TRP A 48 11.75 -2.07 -18.92
C TRP A 48 10.80 -3.19 -19.35
N ASP A 49 9.75 -2.82 -20.07
CA ASP A 49 8.87 -3.78 -20.73
C ASP A 49 8.59 -3.33 -22.17
N ARG A 50 8.89 -4.21 -23.14
CA ARG A 50 8.72 -3.97 -24.59
C ARG A 50 9.26 -2.61 -25.07
N GLY A 51 10.45 -2.24 -24.59
CA GLY A 51 11.11 -0.96 -24.94
C GLY A 51 10.54 0.28 -24.25
N ARG A 52 9.57 0.12 -23.34
CA ARG A 52 9.01 1.21 -22.54
C ARG A 52 9.57 1.15 -21.12
N ARG A 53 9.90 2.32 -20.58
CA ARG A 53 10.38 2.46 -19.21
C ARG A 53 9.23 2.25 -18.23
N VAL A 54 9.37 1.28 -17.33
CA VAL A 54 8.49 1.11 -16.16
C VAL A 54 9.15 1.79 -14.97
N ARG A 55 8.47 2.77 -14.38
CA ARG A 55 8.91 3.49 -13.18
C ARG A 55 7.71 4.01 -12.39
N GLY A 56 7.74 3.85 -11.08
CA GLY A 56 6.72 4.41 -10.18
C GLY A 56 6.41 3.49 -9.01
N ASN A 57 5.47 3.92 -8.17
CA ASN A 57 4.83 3.11 -7.15
C ASN A 57 3.85 2.12 -7.80
N LEU A 58 3.91 0.87 -7.35
CA LEU A 58 2.90 -0.17 -7.59
C LEU A 58 1.90 -0.19 -6.42
N ILE A 59 2.39 0.05 -5.20
CA ILE A 59 1.58 0.22 -3.99
C ILE A 59 2.14 1.43 -3.24
N TYR A 60 1.29 2.28 -2.67
CA TYR A 60 1.69 3.32 -1.73
C TYR A 60 0.68 3.42 -0.58
N ILE A 61 1.18 3.28 0.64
CA ILE A 61 0.41 3.25 1.89
C ILE A 61 1.02 4.24 2.87
N THR A 62 0.16 4.93 3.61
CA THR A 62 0.53 5.86 4.67
C THR A 62 -0.27 5.52 5.92
N LEU A 63 0.35 5.65 7.10
CA LEU A 63 -0.35 5.47 8.37
C LEU A 63 -0.44 6.83 9.06
N GLU A 64 -1.65 7.21 9.42
CA GLU A 64 -1.94 8.49 10.07
C GLU A 64 -3.17 8.30 10.98
N ASP A 65 -3.14 8.89 12.17
CA ASP A 65 -4.24 8.85 13.16
C ASP A 65 -4.82 7.44 13.43
N GLY A 66 -3.95 6.43 13.45
CA GLY A 66 -4.34 5.04 13.71
C GLY A 66 -5.07 4.36 12.55
N LYS A 67 -5.03 4.94 11.35
CA LYS A 67 -5.63 4.39 10.13
C LYS A 67 -4.58 4.08 9.08
N VAL A 68 -4.96 3.23 8.13
CA VAL A 68 -4.17 2.84 6.97
C VAL A 68 -4.78 3.49 5.73
N TYR A 69 -4.05 4.42 5.14
CA TYR A 69 -4.45 5.09 3.91
C TYR A 69 -3.76 4.42 2.73
N ILE A 70 -4.55 3.86 1.82
CA ILE A 70 -4.06 3.36 0.53
C ILE A 70 -4.10 4.55 -0.43
N GLU A 71 -2.94 5.15 -0.67
CA GLU A 71 -2.75 6.31 -1.55
C GLU A 71 -2.74 5.90 -3.03
N TYR A 72 -2.21 4.71 -3.31
CA TYR A 72 -2.17 4.14 -4.65
C TYR A 72 -2.15 2.61 -4.57
N ASP A 73 -2.98 1.98 -5.40
CA ASP A 73 -3.04 0.54 -5.57
C ASP A 73 -3.08 0.19 -7.06
N GLY A 74 -1.97 -0.34 -7.58
CA GLY A 74 -1.84 -0.81 -8.95
C GLY A 74 -2.11 -2.30 -9.13
N MET A 75 -2.61 -2.99 -8.10
CA MET A 75 -2.92 -4.43 -8.16
C MET A 75 -4.32 -4.66 -8.75
N GLU A 76 -4.46 -5.64 -9.66
CA GLU A 76 -5.76 -5.92 -10.31
C GLU A 76 -6.86 -6.32 -9.32
N CYS A 77 -6.51 -7.07 -8.26
CA CYS A 77 -7.46 -7.49 -7.22
C CYS A 77 -7.51 -6.52 -6.02
N GLY A 78 -6.68 -5.48 -6.03
CA GLY A 78 -6.41 -4.62 -4.88
C GLY A 78 -5.73 -5.33 -3.71
N ILE A 79 -5.32 -4.55 -2.71
CA ILE A 79 -4.61 -5.03 -1.50
C ILE A 79 -5.45 -4.96 -0.22
N THR A 80 -6.64 -4.35 -0.27
CA THR A 80 -7.52 -4.13 0.89
C THR A 80 -7.82 -5.42 1.63
N GLN A 81 -8.22 -6.48 0.90
CA GLN A 81 -8.54 -7.76 1.52
C GLN A 81 -7.32 -8.38 2.22
N ASN A 82 -6.12 -8.21 1.67
CA ASN A 82 -4.90 -8.71 2.29
C ASN A 82 -4.58 -8.02 3.62
N LEU A 83 -4.90 -6.73 3.75
CA LEU A 83 -4.77 -5.99 5.00
C LEU A 83 -5.81 -6.46 6.03
N ILE A 84 -7.05 -6.70 5.59
CA ILE A 84 -8.13 -7.21 6.44
C ILE A 84 -7.82 -8.62 6.96
N ASP A 85 -7.39 -9.52 6.08
CA ASP A 85 -7.07 -10.90 6.41
C ASP A 85 -5.90 -11.00 7.40
N GLN A 86 -5.01 -10.01 7.42
CA GLN A 86 -3.92 -9.90 8.40
C GLN A 86 -4.30 -9.19 9.70
N GLY A 87 -5.54 -8.71 9.81
CA GLY A 87 -6.13 -8.25 11.06
C GLY A 87 -6.36 -6.74 11.17
N ILE A 88 -6.25 -5.97 10.09
CA ILE A 88 -6.66 -4.55 10.09
C ILE A 88 -8.18 -4.47 9.91
N PRO A 89 -8.94 -3.86 10.84
CA PRO A 89 -10.37 -3.66 10.66
C PRO A 89 -10.66 -2.86 9.38
N GLU A 90 -11.70 -3.24 8.65
CA GLU A 90 -12.09 -2.55 7.41
C GLU A 90 -12.31 -1.04 7.62
N ASN A 91 -12.90 -0.65 8.76
CA ASN A 91 -13.15 0.76 9.12
C ASN A 91 -11.88 1.59 9.35
N ASP A 92 -10.73 0.94 9.54
CA ASP A 92 -9.44 1.60 9.71
C ASP A 92 -8.67 1.72 8.38
N ILE A 93 -9.22 1.19 7.28
CA ILE A 93 -8.63 1.27 5.94
C ILE A 93 -9.35 2.34 5.13
N VAL A 94 -8.59 3.29 4.60
CA VAL A 94 -9.10 4.39 3.78
C VAL A 94 -8.52 4.29 2.37
N LEU A 95 -9.39 4.25 1.36
CA LEU A 95 -8.98 4.30 -0.04
C LEU A 95 -8.78 5.76 -0.47
N ALA A 96 -7.63 6.35 -0.15
CA ALA A 96 -7.37 7.79 -0.33
C ALA A 96 -7.41 8.26 -1.80
N PHE A 97 -7.25 7.35 -2.76
CA PHE A 97 -7.39 7.64 -4.19
C PHE A 97 -8.85 7.75 -4.67
N LEU A 98 -9.84 7.39 -3.85
CA LEU A 98 -11.26 7.61 -4.16
C LEU A 98 -11.71 8.94 -3.54
N LEU A 99 -12.30 9.81 -4.36
CA LEU A 99 -12.75 11.14 -3.95
C LEU A 99 -13.76 11.10 -2.79
N ASP A 100 -14.67 10.11 -2.81
CA ASP A 100 -15.72 9.97 -1.79
C ASP A 100 -15.18 9.53 -0.41
N SER A 101 -13.97 8.99 -0.37
CA SER A 101 -13.29 8.65 0.90
C SER A 101 -12.96 9.90 1.71
N LEU A 102 -12.69 11.02 1.02
CA LEU A 102 -12.33 12.29 1.65
C LEU A 102 -13.56 12.99 2.24
N THR A 103 -14.72 12.90 1.57
CA THR A 103 -15.98 13.47 2.05
C THR A 103 -16.50 12.74 3.29
N ALA A 104 -16.38 11.41 3.35
CA ALA A 104 -16.77 10.61 4.51
C ALA A 104 -15.97 10.96 5.78
N LEU A 105 -14.69 11.33 5.65
CA LEU A 105 -13.84 11.78 6.76
C LEU A 105 -14.20 13.20 7.23
N THR A 106 -14.52 14.11 6.31
CA THR A 106 -14.86 15.51 6.66
C THR A 106 -16.23 15.66 7.33
N ALA A 107 -17.16 14.72 7.11
CA ALA A 107 -18.51 14.77 7.69
C ALA A 107 -18.57 14.28 9.16
N ALA A 108 -17.48 13.72 9.68
CA ALA A 108 -17.40 13.17 11.04
C ALA A 108 -16.75 14.12 12.07
N VAL A 109 -16.53 15.40 11.70
CA VAL A 109 -16.03 16.49 12.56
C VAL A 109 -17.13 17.52 12.76
#